data_AF-A0A8B6FSU9-F1
#
_entry.id   AF-A0A8B6FSU9-F1
#
_cell.length_a   1.000
_cell.length_b   1.000
_cell.length_c   1.000
_cell.angle_alpha   90.00
_cell.angle_beta   90.00
_cell.angle_gamma   90.00
#
_symmetry.space_group_name_H-M   'P 1'
#
loop_
_entity.id
_entity.type
_entity.pdbx_description
1 polymer ?
#
loop_
_entity_poly.entity_id
_entity_poly.type
_entity_poly.pdbx_seq_one_letter_code
_entity_poly.pdbx_strand_id
1 'polypeptide(L)'
;MNWFDKNNLVDSSFNDLAPCSTFNFFSIDGHVIKNSLGRRFFINRSYHGCAQDYGWFVIADTYRYCSWEKRGPEPVFIYTRNQSSRNYNQDANTAETMVISVLMDI
;
A
#
# COMPACT_ATOMS: atom_id res chain seq x y z
N MET A 1 11.90 10.08 8.01
CA MET A 1 12.26 8.84 7.32
C MET A 1 12.15 9.11 5.82
N ASN A 2 13.25 9.24 5.09
CA ASN A 2 13.27 9.66 3.67
C ASN A 2 13.49 8.51 2.69
N TRP A 3 13.86 7.31 3.16
CA TRP A 3 14.16 6.18 2.27
C TRP A 3 12.91 5.64 1.54
N PHE A 4 11.74 5.65 2.19
CA PHE A 4 10.48 5.23 1.58
C PHE A 4 9.78 6.43 0.93
N ASP A 5 10.34 6.90 -0.18
CA ASP A 5 9.81 7.99 -0.99
C ASP A 5 9.81 7.56 -2.47
N LYS A 6 8.82 8.02 -3.24
CA LYS A 6 8.70 7.65 -4.65
C LYS A 6 9.93 8.02 -5.48
N ASN A 7 10.65 9.08 -5.10
CA ASN A 7 11.85 9.51 -5.82
C ASN A 7 13.07 8.63 -5.52
N ASN A 8 13.00 7.81 -4.46
CA ASN A 8 14.02 6.83 -4.09
C ASN A 8 13.67 5.41 -4.59
N LEU A 9 12.63 5.26 -5.41
CA LEU A 9 12.27 3.99 -6.02
C LEU A 9 13.25 3.65 -7.14
N VAL A 10 14.09 2.64 -6.89
CA VAL A 10 15.09 2.16 -7.86
C VAL A 10 14.53 1.06 -8.76
N ASP A 11 13.80 0.12 -8.19
CA ASP A 11 13.23 -1.03 -8.92
C ASP A 11 11.93 -1.53 -8.26
N SER A 12 11.10 -2.24 -9.01
CA SER A 12 9.79 -2.74 -8.60
C SER A 12 9.33 -3.92 -9.46
N SER A 13 8.71 -4.92 -8.82
CA SER A 13 8.01 -6.00 -9.53
C SER A 13 6.68 -5.59 -10.16
N PHE A 14 6.20 -4.37 -9.87
CA PHE A 14 5.04 -3.76 -10.53
C PHE A 14 5.51 -2.94 -11.73
N ASN A 15 5.01 -3.27 -12.91
CA ASN A 15 5.41 -2.70 -14.20
C ASN A 15 5.00 -1.23 -14.38
N ASP A 16 4.00 -0.76 -13.64
CA ASP A 16 3.50 0.63 -13.70
C ASP A 16 3.84 1.45 -12.44
N LEU A 17 4.69 0.92 -11.55
CA LEU A 17 5.15 1.62 -10.36
C LEU A 17 6.52 2.24 -10.63
N ALA A 18 6.53 3.55 -10.88
CA ALA A 18 7.73 4.34 -11.15
C ALA A 18 7.64 5.70 -10.42
N PRO A 19 8.75 6.44 -10.27
CA PRO A 19 8.73 7.77 -9.64
C PRO A 19 7.74 8.75 -10.28
N CYS A 20 7.51 8.61 -11.60
CA CYS A 20 6.57 9.44 -12.38
C CYS A 20 5.11 8.95 -12.35
N SER A 21 4.81 7.82 -11.71
CA SER A 21 3.44 7.32 -11.60
C SER A 21 2.58 8.27 -10.74
N THR A 22 1.26 8.14 -10.88
CA THR A 22 0.31 8.93 -10.10
C THR A 22 0.12 8.31 -8.72
N PHE A 23 0.20 9.13 -7.67
CA PHE A 23 -0.01 8.70 -6.29
C PHE A 23 -0.85 9.71 -5.54
N ASN A 24 -1.80 9.23 -4.73
CA ASN A 24 -2.33 10.02 -3.61
C ASN A 24 -1.61 9.66 -2.29
N PHE A 25 -0.99 8.47 -2.21
CA PHE A 25 -0.13 8.07 -1.10
C PHE A 25 1.08 7.29 -1.60
N PHE A 26 2.25 7.63 -1.06
CA PHE A 26 3.48 6.86 -1.14
C PHE A 26 4.28 7.19 0.13
N SER A 27 3.91 6.57 1.26
CA SER A 27 4.55 6.86 2.54
C SER A 27 4.34 5.74 3.56
N ILE A 28 5.23 5.68 4.56
CA ILE A 28 5.11 4.77 5.70
C ILE A 28 3.90 5.13 6.57
N ASP A 29 3.73 6.43 6.85
CA ASP A 29 2.61 6.92 7.64
C ASP A 29 1.26 6.65 6.96
N GLY A 30 1.25 6.64 5.62
CA GLY A 30 0.08 6.33 4.80
C GLY A 30 -1.11 7.24 5.10
N HIS A 31 -2.31 6.66 5.20
CA HIS A 31 -3.54 7.39 5.48
C HIS A 31 -4.13 6.91 6.80
N VAL A 32 -3.97 7.72 7.84
CA VAL A 32 -4.49 7.41 9.17
C VAL A 32 -5.35 8.53 9.70
N ILE A 33 -6.54 8.14 10.12
CA ILE A 33 -7.49 9.01 10.81
C ILE A 33 -7.76 8.38 12.17
N LYS A 34 -7.55 9.17 13.23
CA LYS A 34 -7.67 8.71 14.61
C LYS A 34 -9.04 8.06 14.84
N ASN A 35 -9.03 6.82 15.33
CA ASN A 35 -10.22 6.01 15.62
C ASN A 35 -11.12 5.67 14.41
N SER A 36 -10.64 5.82 13.16
CA SER A 36 -11.48 5.54 11.98
C SER A 36 -10.76 5.00 10.75
N LEU A 37 -9.43 5.11 10.64
CA LEU A 37 -8.68 4.53 9.53
C LEU A 37 -7.21 4.26 9.86
N GLY A 38 -6.71 3.07 9.51
CA GLY A 38 -5.32 2.65 9.67
C GLY A 38 -4.73 2.03 8.40
N ARG A 39 -4.22 2.84 7.47
CA ARG A 39 -3.47 2.38 6.28
C ARG A 39 -2.02 2.81 6.40
N ARG A 40 -1.10 1.88 6.61
CA ARG A 40 0.35 2.10 6.75
C ARG A 40 1.12 1.50 5.58
N PHE A 41 2.37 1.93 5.40
CA PHE A 41 3.22 1.53 4.27
C PHE A 41 2.42 1.49 2.97
N PHE A 42 1.93 2.66 2.59
CA PHE A 42 0.81 2.76 1.67
C PHE A 42 1.25 3.33 0.33
N ILE A 43 1.17 2.49 -0.70
CA ILE A 43 1.44 2.84 -2.09
C ILE A 43 0.12 2.77 -2.84
N ASN A 44 -0.50 3.94 -3.02
CA ASN A 44 -1.84 4.06 -3.57
C ASN A 44 -1.90 5.08 -4.70
N ARG A 45 -2.64 4.71 -5.74
CA ARG A 45 -2.78 5.52 -6.94
C ARG A 45 -3.82 6.61 -6.75
N SER A 46 -5.01 6.23 -6.31
CA SER A 46 -6.14 7.15 -6.18
C SER A 46 -7.23 6.63 -5.24
N TYR A 47 -8.06 7.56 -4.78
CA TYR A 47 -9.31 7.28 -4.07
C TYR A 47 -10.48 7.83 -4.86
N HIS A 48 -11.52 7.01 -5.00
CA HIS A 48 -12.83 7.44 -5.49
C HIS A 48 -13.95 6.73 -4.70
N GLY A 49 -13.69 6.49 -3.41
CA GLY A 49 -14.49 5.66 -2.52
C GLY A 49 -14.07 4.18 -2.55
N CYS A 50 -14.44 3.40 -1.53
CA CYS A 50 -13.95 2.03 -1.34
C CYS A 50 -14.08 1.13 -2.58
N ALA A 51 -15.14 1.30 -3.37
CA ALA A 51 -15.39 0.51 -4.58
C ALA A 51 -14.42 0.85 -5.74
N GLN A 52 -13.70 1.96 -5.65
CA GLN A 52 -12.84 2.54 -6.68
C GLN A 52 -11.49 2.98 -6.08
N ASP A 53 -11.03 2.30 -5.03
CA ASP A 53 -9.67 2.47 -4.50
C ASP A 53 -8.70 1.62 -5.34
N TYR A 54 -7.74 2.29 -5.98
CA TYR A 54 -6.71 1.68 -6.81
C TYR A 54 -5.33 1.90 -6.20
N GLY A 55 -4.54 0.83 -6.10
CA GLY A 55 -3.19 0.93 -5.56
C GLY A 55 -2.39 -0.33 -5.81
N TRP A 56 -1.25 -0.42 -5.12
CA TRP A 56 -0.27 -1.49 -5.30
C TRP A 56 -0.08 -2.29 -4.02
N PHE A 57 0.06 -1.60 -2.89
CA PHE A 57 0.38 -2.20 -1.61
C PHE A 57 -0.13 -1.36 -0.44
N VAL A 58 -0.61 -2.03 0.61
CA VAL A 58 -1.04 -1.41 1.87
C VAL A 58 -0.93 -2.39 3.02
N ILE A 59 -0.51 -1.89 4.18
CA ILE A 59 -0.74 -2.56 5.46
C ILE A 59 -2.03 -1.99 6.04
N ALA A 60 -3.08 -2.80 6.01
CA ALA A 60 -4.35 -2.50 6.67
C ALA A 60 -4.24 -2.91 8.13
N ASP A 61 -4.05 -1.92 8.99
CA ASP A 61 -3.86 -2.08 10.43
C ASP A 61 -5.22 -1.94 11.15
N THR A 62 -5.32 -1.02 12.12
CA THR A 62 -6.53 -0.76 12.90
C THR A 62 -7.62 0.00 12.12
N TYR A 63 -8.87 -0.07 12.61
CA TYR A 63 -10.01 0.72 12.11
C TYR A 63 -10.25 0.60 10.59
N ARG A 64 -10.48 -0.64 10.12
CA ARG A 64 -10.67 -0.98 8.70
C ARG A 64 -12.07 -0.61 8.20
N TYR A 65 -12.17 0.47 7.43
CA TYR A 65 -13.40 1.04 6.90
C TYR A 65 -13.93 0.27 5.67
N CYS A 66 -13.07 0.01 4.69
CA CYS A 66 -13.43 -0.64 3.44
C CYS A 66 -13.47 -2.17 3.58
N SER A 67 -14.34 -2.84 2.81
CA SER A 67 -14.41 -4.30 2.78
C SER A 67 -13.10 -4.95 2.32
N TRP A 68 -12.41 -4.34 1.36
CA TRP A 68 -11.14 -4.87 0.84
C TRP A 68 -10.01 -4.90 1.88
N GLU A 69 -10.12 -4.17 3.00
CA GLU A 69 -9.18 -4.20 4.13
C GLU A 69 -9.43 -5.39 5.07
N LYS A 70 -10.66 -5.93 5.06
CA LYS A 70 -11.15 -6.94 6.02
C LYS A 70 -10.81 -8.38 5.59
N ARG A 71 -9.58 -8.60 5.14
CA ARG A 71 -9.12 -9.88 4.55
C ARG A 71 -8.39 -10.80 5.55
N GLY A 72 -8.48 -10.54 6.86
CA GLY A 72 -7.80 -11.32 7.90
C GLY A 72 -7.72 -10.60 9.25
N PRO A 73 -7.03 -11.19 10.24
CA PRO A 73 -6.66 -10.51 11.47
C PRO A 73 -5.69 -9.36 11.18
N GLU A 74 -5.74 -8.29 11.98
CA GLU A 74 -4.87 -7.13 11.80
C GLU A 74 -3.48 -7.33 12.44
N PRO A 75 -2.40 -6.78 11.86
CA PRO A 75 -2.37 -6.09 10.56
C PRO A 75 -2.44 -7.08 9.38
N VAL A 76 -3.04 -6.66 8.26
CA VAL A 76 -3.09 -7.43 7.00
C VAL A 76 -2.21 -6.75 5.95
N PHE A 77 -1.31 -7.51 5.34
CA PHE A 77 -0.51 -7.06 4.20
C PHE A 77 -1.24 -7.34 2.90
N ILE A 78 -1.66 -6.29 2.19
CA ILE A 78 -2.50 -6.38 1.01
C ILE A 78 -1.73 -5.85 -0.20
N TYR A 79 -1.75 -6.59 -1.30
CA TYR A 79 -1.12 -6.20 -2.57
C TYR A 79 -1.98 -6.59 -3.78
N THR A 80 -1.79 -5.93 -4.92
CA THR A 80 -2.44 -6.31 -6.19
C THR A 80 -1.61 -7.31 -6.98
N ARG A 81 -2.24 -8.28 -7.65
CA ARG A 81 -1.52 -9.43 -8.24
C ARG A 81 -0.98 -9.17 -9.64
N ASN A 82 -1.67 -8.37 -10.47
CA ASN A 82 -1.34 -8.22 -11.89
C ASN A 82 -0.14 -7.29 -12.19
N GLN A 83 0.86 -7.27 -11.32
CA GLN A 83 2.06 -6.43 -11.46
C GLN A 83 1.74 -4.97 -11.83
N SER A 84 0.58 -4.47 -11.40
CA SER A 84 0.17 -3.10 -11.67
C SER A 84 -0.81 -2.58 -10.64
N SER A 85 -1.05 -1.27 -10.65
CA SER A 85 -2.13 -0.68 -9.87
C SER A 85 -3.47 -1.25 -10.33
N ARG A 86 -4.21 -1.81 -9.38
CA ARG A 86 -5.54 -2.38 -9.61
C ARG A 86 -6.50 -2.04 -8.48
N ASN A 87 -7.78 -2.25 -8.75
CA ASN A 87 -8.83 -2.08 -7.76
C ASN A 87 -8.68 -3.13 -6.65
N TYR A 88 -8.60 -2.72 -5.39
CA TYR A 88 -8.39 -3.65 -4.28
C TYR A 88 -9.54 -4.64 -4.07
N ASN A 89 -10.77 -4.33 -4.50
CA ASN A 89 -11.88 -5.27 -4.40
C ASN A 89 -11.77 -6.39 -5.42
N GLN A 90 -11.13 -6.13 -6.56
CA GLN A 90 -11.09 -7.05 -7.69
C GLN A 90 -9.83 -7.90 -7.72
N ASP A 91 -8.67 -7.32 -7.38
CA ASP A 91 -7.39 -7.97 -7.61
C ASP A 91 -6.47 -8.10 -6.39
N ALA A 92 -6.91 -7.63 -5.23
CA ALA A 92 -6.10 -7.72 -4.04
C ALA A 92 -5.98 -9.15 -3.51
N ASN A 93 -4.79 -9.49 -3.03
CA ASN A 93 -4.51 -10.67 -2.23
C ASN A 93 -3.75 -10.28 -0.96
N THR A 94 -3.59 -11.23 -0.05
CA THR A 94 -2.86 -11.02 1.21
C THR A 94 -1.53 -11.75 1.22
N ALA A 95 -0.53 -11.17 1.87
CA ALA A 95 0.75 -11.81 2.17
C ALA A 95 0.85 -12.17 3.66
N GLU A 96 1.58 -13.24 3.98
CA GLU A 96 1.82 -13.65 5.37
C GLU A 96 2.98 -12.86 6.01
N THR A 97 3.94 -12.41 5.22
CA THR A 97 5.15 -11.73 5.69
C THR A 97 5.45 -10.51 4.82
N MET A 98 5.92 -9.45 5.47
CA MET A 98 6.59 -8.31 4.84
C MET A 98 8.01 -8.24 5.37
N VAL A 99 9.00 -8.14 4.48
CA VAL A 99 10.42 -8.02 4.84
C VAL A 99 10.93 -6.65 4.40
N ILE A 100 11.60 -5.94 5.31
CA ILE A 100 12.35 -4.72 5.01
C ILE A 100 13.81 -5.00 5.34
N SER A 101 14.67 -4.97 4.32
CA SER A 101 16.11 -5.13 4.47
C SER A 101 16.77 -3.75 4.36
N VAL A 102 17.49 -3.34 5.39
CA VAL A 102 18.23 -2.07 5.42
C VAL A 102 19.71 -2.39 5.57
N LEU A 103 20.52 -1.93 4.62
CA LEU A 103 21.97 -1.92 4.77
C LEU A 103 22.36 -0.62 5.46
N MET A 104 23.04 -0.71 6.59
CA MET A 104 23.64 0.45 7.25
C MET A 104 25.13 0.40 7.01
N ASP A 105 25.65 1.40 6.29
CA ASP A 105 27.10 1.64 6.25
C ASP A 105 27.50 2.22 7.62
N ILE A 106 28.40 1.51 8.32
CA ILE A 106 28.95 1.90 9.63
C ILE A 106 30.21 2.75 9.41
#